data_AF-A0A414I3Y6-F1
#
_entry.id   AF-A0A414I3Y6-F1
#
_cell.length_a   1.000
_cell.length_b   1.000
_cell.length_c   1.000
_cell.angle_alpha   90.00
_cell.angle_beta   90.00
_cell.angle_gamma   90.00
#
_symmetry.space_group_name_H-M   'P 1'
#
loop_
_entity.id
_entity.type
_entity.pdbx_description
1 polymer ?
#
loop_
_entity_poly.entity_id
_entity_poly.type
_entity_poly.pdbx_seq_one_letter_code
_entity_poly.pdbx_strand_id
1 'polypeptide(L)' 'MAKKIKCPGFLCGSTDVEYLGGNQRTSLNLNPLHPFTLVNTKPKGKQKFRCRKCGKVFEAKI' A
#
# COMPACT_ATOMS: atom_id res chain seq x y z
N MET A 1 2.59 11.28 8.64
CA MET A 1 1.16 11.08 8.31
C MET A 1 1.06 10.06 7.18
N ALA A 2 0.47 8.88 7.42
CA ALA A 2 0.28 7.87 6.37
C ALA A 2 -0.69 8.40 5.29
N LYS A 3 -0.30 8.31 4.02
CA LYS A 3 -1.12 8.76 2.87
C LYS A 3 -2.37 7.89 2.78
N LYS A 4 -3.53 8.42 3.14
CA LYS A 4 -4.81 7.68 3.06
C LYS A 4 -5.20 7.51 1.59
N ILE A 5 -5.26 6.26 1.12
CA ILE A 5 -5.71 5.94 -0.23
C ILE A 5 -7.22 6.09 -0.29
N LYS A 6 -7.70 7.01 -1.15
CA LYS A 6 -9.12 7.21 -1.42
C LYS A 6 -9.51 6.54 -2.74
N CYS A 7 -10.71 5.98 -2.77
CA CYS A 7 -11.30 5.53 -4.01
C CYS A 7 -11.55 6.73 -4.93
N PRO A 8 -11.31 6.63 -6.25
CA PRO A 8 -11.63 7.70 -7.21
C PRO A 8 -13.14 7.91 -7.44
N GLY A 9 -14.00 7.18 -6.72
CA GLY A 9 -15.45 7.36 -6.79
C GLY A 9 -15.89 8.49 -5.86
N PHE A 10 -16.69 9.42 -6.38
CA PHE A 10 -17.12 10.64 -5.68
C PHE A 10 -17.80 10.39 -4.31
N LEU A 11 -18.40 9.21 -4.12
CA LEU A 11 -19.13 8.81 -2.91
C LEU A 11 -18.40 7.80 -2.01
N CYS A 12 -17.16 7.44 -2.34
CA CYS A 12 -16.43 6.37 -1.65
C CYS A 12 -15.29 6.93 -0.78
N GLY A 13 -15.27 6.55 0.50
CA GLY A 13 -14.25 6.97 1.45
C GLY A 13 -12.99 6.12 1.36
N SER A 14 -11.91 6.59 1.99
CA SER A 14 -10.67 5.82 2.17
C SER A 14 -10.82 4.60 3.10
N THR A 15 -11.90 4.54 3.89
CA THR A 15 -12.26 3.39 4.74
C THR A 15 -12.87 2.23 3.97
N ASP A 16 -13.41 2.51 2.78
CA ASP A 16 -14.08 1.51 1.94
C ASP A 16 -13.10 0.82 0.96
N VAL A 17 -11.79 1.05 1.13
CA VAL A 17 -10.74 0.57 0.21
C VAL A 17 -10.03 -0.63 0.80
N GLU A 18 -9.99 -1.72 0.03
CA GLU A 18 -9.33 -2.97 0.36
C GLU A 18 -8.11 -3.17 -0.53
N TYR A 19 -7.01 -3.62 0.06
CA TYR A 19 -5.79 -3.94 -0.66
C TYR A 19 -5.92 -5.31 -1.33
N LEU A 20 -5.76 -5.35 -2.66
CA LEU A 20 -5.81 -6.60 -3.42
C LEU A 20 -4.44 -7.22 -3.66
N GLY A 21 -3.37 -6.46 -3.48
CA GLY A 21 -2.03 -6.92 -3.77
C GLY A 21 -1.21 -5.94 -4.59
N GLY A 22 0.10 -6.16 -4.58
CA GLY A 22 1.06 -5.30 -5.24
C GLY A 22 2.46 -5.79 -4.95
N ASN A 23 3.37 -5.51 -5.88
CA ASN A 23 4.75 -5.91 -5.71
C ASN A 23 5.36 -5.18 -4.51
N GLN A 24 6.03 -5.94 -3.66
CA GLN A 24 6.82 -5.41 -2.55
C GLN A 24 8.25 -5.87 -2.75
N ARG A 25 9.21 -4.97 -2.50
CA ARG A 25 10.62 -5.30 -2.48
C ARG A 25 11.04 -5.41 -1.02
N THR A 26 11.42 -6.60 -0.63
CA THR A 26 12.05 -6.86 0.67
C THR A 26 13.56 -6.82 0.45
N SER A 27 14.26 -5.98 1.21
CA SER A 27 15.72 -5.91 1.23
C SER A 27 16.22 -6.21 2.63
N LEU A 28 17.32 -6.96 2.74
CA LEU A 28 18.01 -7.13 4.01
C LEU A 28 18.56 -5.79 4.47
N ASN A 29 18.29 -5.43 5.72
CA ASN A 29 18.86 -4.23 6.31
C ASN A 29 20.14 -4.63 7.04
N LEU A 30 21.26 -4.31 6.40
CA LEU A 30 22.61 -4.62 6.90
C LEU A 30 23.16 -3.50 7.79
N ASN A 31 22.33 -2.58 8.26
CA ASN A 31 22.79 -1.45 9.06
C ASN A 31 23.13 -1.90 10.50
N PRO A 32 24.41 -1.83 10.92
CA PRO A 32 24.83 -2.24 12.26
C PRO A 32 24.24 -1.35 13.38
N LEU A 33 23.77 -0.14 13.06
CA LEU A 33 23.09 0.75 14.02
C LEU A 33 21.62 0.38 14.27
N HIS A 34 21.03 -0.47 13.43
CA HIS A 34 19.67 -0.98 13.63
C HIS A 34 19.63 -2.51 13.54
N PRO A 35 20.25 -3.21 14.52
CA PRO A 35 20.47 -4.66 14.46
C PRO A 35 19.17 -5.49 14.49
N PHE A 36 18.07 -4.90 14.97
CA PHE A 36 16.78 -5.59 15.08
C PHE A 36 15.88 -5.42 13.85
N THR A 37 16.18 -4.48 12.96
CA THR A 37 15.50 -4.40 11.66
C THR A 37 16.27 -5.27 10.69
N LEU A 38 15.89 -6.55 10.55
CA LEU A 38 16.53 -7.49 9.64
C LEU A 38 16.09 -7.30 8.19
N VAL A 39 14.84 -6.87 7.99
CA VAL A 39 14.22 -6.74 6.67
C VAL A 39 13.50 -5.40 6.54
N ASN A 40 13.75 -4.72 5.43
CA ASN A 40 13.04 -3.51 5.01
C ASN A 40 12.11 -3.88 3.85
N THR A 41 10.81 -3.76 4.06
CA THR A 41 9.79 -4.02 3.04
C THR A 41 9.27 -2.70 2.50
N LYS A 42 9.47 -2.43 1.20
CA LYS A 42 8.95 -1.23 0.54
C LYS A 42 8.03 -1.63 -0.62
N PRO A 43 6.88 -0.94 -0.81
CA PRO A 43 6.03 -1.18 -1.97
C PRO A 43 6.77 -0.79 -3.26
N LYS A 44 6.83 -1.70 -4.23
CA LYS A 44 7.47 -1.50 -5.53
C LYS A 44 6.40 -1.17 -6.57
N GLY A 45 6.25 0.12 -6.87
CA GLY A 45 5.36 0.61 -7.93
C GLY A 45 3.94 0.91 -7.45
N LYS A 46 2.96 0.78 -8.36
CA LYS A 46 1.54 0.94 -8.02
C LYS A 46 1.02 -0.35 -7.39
N GLN A 47 0.15 -0.18 -6.40
CA GLN A 47 -0.55 -1.25 -5.71
C GLN A 47 -2.01 -1.27 -6.14
N LYS A 48 -2.60 -2.48 -6.23
CA LYS A 48 -3.99 -2.66 -6.62
C LYS A 48 -4.89 -2.59 -5.39
N PHE A 49 -5.94 -1.80 -5.51
CA PHE A 49 -6.95 -1.62 -4.48
C PHE A 49 -8.34 -1.84 -5.07
N ARG A 50 -9.25 -2.34 -4.25
CA ARG A 50 -10.66 -2.49 -4.57
C ARG A 50 -11.47 -1.66 -3.61
N CYS A 51 -12.42 -0.89 -4.11
CA CYS A 51 -13.42 -0.29 -3.24
C CYS A 51 -14.57 -1.27 -3.00
N ARG A 52 -14.93 -1.50 -1.73
CA ARG A 52 -16.06 -2.36 -1.34
C ARG A 52 -17.40 -1.73 -1.69
N LYS A 53 -17.53 -0.40 -1.63
CA LYS A 53 -18.77 0.32 -1.95
C LYS A 53 -19.11 0.34 -3.44
N CYS A 54 -18.15 0.72 -4.29
CA CYS A 54 -18.41 0.86 -5.73
C CYS A 54 -17.86 -0.30 -6.57
N GLY A 55 -17.19 -1.28 -5.96
CA GLY A 55 -16.59 -2.43 -6.65
C GLY A 55 -15.39 -2.08 -7.56
N LYS A 56 -15.06 -0.80 -7.76
CA LYS A 56 -13.98 -0.38 -8.65
C LYS A 56 -12.63 -0.86 -8.16
N VAL A 57 -11.86 -1.43 -9.09
CA VAL A 57 -10.44 -1.75 -8.90
C VAL A 57 -9.61 -0.62 -9.48
N PHE A 58 -8.67 -0.09 -8.69
CA PHE A 58 -7.79 1.00 -9.11
C PHE A 58 -6.37 0.81 -8.58
N GLU A 59 -5.42 1.45 -9.22
CA GLU A 59 -4.01 1.36 -8.89
C GLU A 59 -3.50 2.67 -8.26
N ALA A 60 -2.91 2.59 -7.08
CA ALA A 60 -2.37 3.75 -6.37
C ALA A 60 -0.99 3.46 -5.79
N LYS A 61 -0.15 4.50 -5.67
CA LYS A 61 1.18 4.41 -5.04
C LYS A 61 1.06 4.83 -3.57
N ILE A 62 1.43 3.91 -2.66
CA ILE A 62 1.59 4.17 -1.22
C ILE A 62 2.84 5.02 -0.99
#